data_AF-A0A8J4YIM2-F1
#
_entry.id   AF-A0A8J4YIM2-F1
#
_cell.length_a   1.000
_cell.length_b   1.000
_cell.length_c   1.000
_cell.angle_alpha   90.00
_cell.angle_beta   90.00
_cell.angle_gamma   90.00
#
_symmetry.space_group_name_H-M   'P 1'
#
loop_
_entity.id
_entity.type
_entity.pdbx_description
1 polymer ?
#
loop_
_entity_poly.entity_id
_entity_poly.type
_entity_poly.pdbx_seq_one_letter_code
_entity_poly.pdbx_strand_id
1 'polypeptide(L)'
;MRILKEREAEMKAVVARLQSATDPLDVDEAVTTTAPLYKQLLNSYAEDQATQDAIYYLGEALRRDVIDLDCYLKHVRSLSRKQFQLRATMIKCRAKGNMAG
;
A
#
# COMPACT_ATOMS: atom_id res chain seq x y z
N MET A 1 23.36 -23.78 -26.51
CA MET A 1 24.41 -23.60 -25.49
C MET A 1 24.98 -22.18 -25.43
N ARG A 2 25.36 -21.53 -26.55
CA ARG A 2 25.95 -20.17 -26.54
C ARG A 2 25.03 -19.09 -25.97
N ILE A 3 23.79 -19.00 -26.45
CA ILE A 3 22.78 -18.03 -25.99
C ILE A 3 22.50 -18.17 -24.49
N LEU A 4 22.45 -19.41 -23.99
CA LEU A 4 22.19 -19.68 -22.57
C LEU A 4 23.30 -19.13 -21.67
N LYS A 5 24.56 -19.35 -22.07
CA LYS A 5 25.74 -18.84 -21.35
C LYS A 5 25.83 -17.31 -21.36
N GLU A 6 25.44 -16.70 -22.49
CA GLU A 6 25.41 -15.24 -22.64
C GLU A 6 24.36 -14.60 -21.71
N ARG A 7 23.15 -15.16 -21.67
CA ARG A 7 22.07 -14.70 -20.76
C ARG A 7 22.41 -14.93 -19.30
N GLU A 8 23.08 -16.04 -18.98
CA GLU A 8 23.55 -16.32 -17.61
C GLU A 8 24.61 -15.30 -17.17
N ALA A 9 25.51 -14.90 -18.06
CA ALA A 9 26.52 -13.88 -17.77
C ALA A 9 25.90 -12.49 -17.56
N GLU A 10 24.94 -12.09 -18.40
CA GLU A 10 24.18 -10.84 -18.25
C GLU A 10 23.47 -10.78 -16.89
N MET A 11 22.78 -11.87 -16.52
CA MET A 11 22.03 -11.96 -15.27
C MET A 11 22.95 -11.91 -14.04
N LYS A 12 24.11 -12.59 -14.09
CA LYS A 12 25.13 -12.50 -13.03
C LYS A 12 25.69 -11.09 -12.86
N ALA A 13 25.90 -10.36 -13.96
CA ALA A 13 26.38 -8.98 -13.91
C ALA A 13 25.34 -8.04 -13.27
N VAL A 14 24.05 -8.21 -13.59
CA VAL A 14 22.97 -7.45 -12.96
C VAL A 14 22.87 -7.74 -11.46
N VAL A 15 22.94 -9.02 -11.07
CA VAL A 15 22.93 -9.41 -9.65
C VAL A 15 24.11 -8.82 -8.88
N ALA A 16 25.32 -8.90 -9.43
CA ALA A 16 26.51 -8.33 -8.80
C ALA A 16 26.39 -6.82 -8.60
N ARG A 17 25.84 -6.10 -9.60
CA ARG A 17 25.57 -4.66 -9.51
C ARG A 17 24.56 -4.33 -8.41
N LEU A 18 23.45 -5.08 -8.34
CA LEU A 18 22.42 -4.87 -7.32
C LEU A 18 22.92 -5.21 -5.90
N GLN A 19 23.80 -6.21 -5.75
CA GLN A 19 24.43 -6.54 -4.47
C GLN A 19 25.46 -5.51 -4.02
N SER A 20 26.08 -4.78 -4.96
CA SER A 20 27.03 -3.70 -4.67
C SER A 20 26.35 -2.35 -4.37
N ALA A 21 25.03 -2.24 -4.55
CA ALA A 21 24.30 -1.04 -4.21
C ALA A 21 24.25 -0.85 -2.69
N THR A 22 24.60 0.35 -2.21
CA THR A 22 24.59 0.70 -0.79
C THR A 22 23.17 0.87 -0.24
N ASP A 23 22.23 1.25 -1.10
CA ASP A 23 20.85 1.47 -0.70
C ASP A 23 20.11 0.13 -0.57
N PRO A 24 19.34 -0.07 0.52
CA PRO A 24 18.53 -1.26 0.68
C PRO A 24 17.53 -1.35 -0.49
N LEU A 25 17.48 -2.53 -1.12
CA LEU A 25 16.53 -2.82 -2.17
C LEU A 25 15.11 -2.79 -1.60
N ASP A 26 14.30 -1.82 -2.04
CA ASP A 26 12.88 -1.79 -1.73
C ASP A 26 12.14 -2.78 -2.64
N VAL A 27 11.64 -3.86 -2.05
CA VAL A 27 10.92 -4.91 -2.76
C VAL A 27 9.57 -4.38 -3.29
N ASP A 28 9.01 -3.35 -2.66
CA ASP A 28 7.74 -2.75 -3.07
C ASP A 28 7.89 -1.93 -4.37
N GLU A 29 9.11 -1.55 -4.76
CA GLU A 29 9.38 -0.89 -6.03
C GLU A 29 9.56 -1.86 -7.21
N ALA A 30 9.76 -3.16 -6.93
CA ALA A 30 9.97 -4.16 -7.97
C ALA A 30 8.75 -4.32 -8.90
N VAL A 31 7.54 -4.11 -8.36
CA VAL A 31 6.28 -4.18 -9.10
C VAL A 31 5.42 -2.95 -8.78
N THR A 32 5.50 -1.94 -9.65
CA THR A 32 4.70 -0.73 -9.53
C THR A 32 3.60 -0.65 -10.59
N THR A 33 2.62 0.22 -10.37
CA THR A 33 1.56 0.47 -11.35
C THR A 33 2.09 1.24 -12.56
N THR A 34 1.50 1.02 -13.73
CA THR A 34 1.92 1.63 -15.00
C THR A 34 1.72 3.15 -15.09
N ALA A 35 0.94 3.76 -14.20
CA ALA A 35 0.67 5.19 -14.19
C ALA A 35 0.48 5.75 -12.77
N PRO A 36 0.84 7.03 -12.49
CA PRO A 36 0.66 7.64 -11.18
C PRO A 36 -0.78 7.59 -10.65
N LEU A 37 -1.77 7.69 -11.53
CA LEU A 37 -3.19 7.59 -11.17
C LEU A 37 -3.55 6.23 -10.57
N TYR A 38 -2.96 5.14 -11.11
CA TYR A 38 -3.19 3.79 -10.62
C TYR A 38 -2.48 3.55 -9.30
N LYS A 39 -1.29 4.13 -9.11
CA LYS A 39 -0.59 4.14 -7.82
C LYS A 39 -1.45 4.81 -6.74
N GLN A 40 -2.04 5.96 -7.06
CA GLN A 40 -2.95 6.66 -6.15
C GLN A 40 -4.17 5.82 -5.79
N LEU A 41 -4.77 5.12 -6.77
CA LEU A 41 -5.90 4.23 -6.52
C LEU A 41 -5.51 3.05 -5.62
N LEU A 42 -4.40 2.38 -5.94
CA LEU A 42 -3.87 1.24 -5.17
C LEU A 42 -3.58 1.64 -3.72
N ASN A 43 -2.86 2.75 -3.52
CA ASN A 43 -2.54 3.25 -2.19
C ASN A 43 -3.80 3.64 -1.41
N SER A 44 -4.76 4.32 -2.07
CA SER A 44 -6.02 4.70 -1.42
C SER A 44 -6.83 3.48 -0.97
N TYR A 45 -6.81 2.40 -1.76
CA TYR A 45 -7.47 1.15 -1.41
C TYR A 45 -6.78 0.45 -0.23
N ALA A 46 -5.45 0.31 -0.29
CA ALA A 46 -4.67 -0.30 0.79
C ALA A 46 -4.85 0.48 2.11
N GLU A 47 -4.82 1.81 2.06
CA GLU A 47 -5.06 2.64 3.24
C GLU A 47 -6.49 2.53 3.76
N ASP A 48 -7.51 2.41 2.89
CA ASP A 48 -8.90 2.23 3.34
C ASP A 48 -9.05 0.91 4.11
N GLN A 49 -8.46 -0.18 3.61
CA GLN A 49 -8.45 -1.48 4.32
C GLN A 49 -7.69 -1.38 5.64
N ALA A 50 -6.51 -0.76 5.66
CA ALA A 50 -5.75 -0.56 6.90
C ALA A 50 -6.53 0.25 7.95
N THR A 51 -7.33 1.24 7.53
CA THR A 51 -8.21 1.97 8.47
C THR A 51 -9.33 1.10 9.04
N GLN A 52 -9.86 0.15 8.26
CA GLN A 52 -10.88 -0.78 8.74
C GLN A 52 -10.31 -1.72 9.81
N ASP A 53 -9.13 -2.28 9.56
CA ASP A 53 -8.43 -3.13 10.53
C ASP A 53 -8.13 -2.38 11.82
N ALA A 54 -7.64 -1.14 11.71
CA ALA A 54 -7.37 -0.31 12.87
C ALA A 54 -8.63 -0.04 13.71
N ILE A 55 -9.77 0.29 13.08
CA ILE A 55 -11.04 0.49 13.79
C ILE A 55 -11.50 -0.80 14.46
N TYR A 56 -11.35 -1.94 13.79
CA TYR A 56 -11.70 -3.24 14.37
C TYR A 56 -10.91 -3.52 15.66
N TYR A 57 -9.58 -3.37 15.63
CA TYR A 57 -8.74 -3.61 16.79
C TYR A 57 -8.91 -2.56 17.90
N LEU A 58 -9.25 -1.31 17.56
CA LEU A 58 -9.66 -0.31 18.56
C LEU A 58 -10.94 -0.73 19.28
N GLY A 59 -11.89 -1.35 18.57
CA GLY A 59 -13.12 -1.89 19.18
C GLY A 59 -12.83 -3.07 20.10
N GLU A 60 -11.91 -3.95 19.72
CA GLU A 60 -11.41 -5.03 20.59
C GLU A 60 -10.68 -4.49 21.82
N ALA A 61 -9.84 -3.45 21.66
CA ALA A 61 -9.12 -2.82 22.76
C ALA A 61 -10.08 -2.19 23.78
N LEU A 62 -11.15 -1.54 23.32
CA LEU A 62 -12.20 -1.02 24.20
C LEU A 62 -12.93 -2.16 24.92
N ARG A 63 -13.30 -3.24 24.22
CA ARG A 63 -13.97 -4.42 24.83
C ARG A 63 -13.14 -5.09 25.93
N ARG A 64 -11.82 -4.97 25.86
CA ARG A 64 -10.87 -5.56 26.81
C ARG A 64 -10.39 -4.56 27.87
N ASP A 65 -11.02 -3.39 27.97
CA ASP A 65 -10.65 -2.31 28.88
C ASP A 65 -9.18 -1.85 28.76
N VAL A 66 -8.57 -2.00 27.58
CA VAL A 66 -7.20 -1.51 27.30
C VAL A 66 -7.20 0.01 27.05
N ILE A 67 -8.30 0.53 26.51
CA ILE A 67 -8.53 1.96 26.27
C ILE A 67 -9.90 2.37 26.81
N ASP A 68 -10.04 3.64 27.17
CA ASP A 68 -11.33 4.19 27.60
C ASP A 68 -12.23 4.60 26.42
N LEU A 69 -13.50 4.85 26.72
CA LEU A 69 -14.51 5.23 25.73
C LEU A 69 -14.13 6.53 25.01
N ASP A 70 -13.59 7.50 25.74
CA ASP A 70 -13.21 8.80 25.18
C ASP A 70 -12.06 8.68 24.18
N CYS A 71 -11.04 7.87 24.48
CA CYS A 71 -9.95 7.56 23.55
C CYS A 71 -10.49 6.85 22.32
N TYR A 72 -11.32 5.82 22.50
CA TYR A 72 -11.92 5.08 21.39
C TYR A 72 -12.71 6.00 20.44
N LEU A 73 -13.64 6.80 20.97
CA LEU A 73 -14.49 7.67 20.16
C LEU A 73 -13.69 8.73 19.40
N LYS A 74 -12.65 9.30 20.00
CA LYS A 74 -11.75 10.25 19.32
C LYS A 74 -11.03 9.60 18.14
N HIS A 75 -10.43 8.42 18.35
CA HIS A 75 -9.65 7.75 17.31
C HIS A 75 -10.53 7.19 16.19
N VAL A 76 -11.65 6.54 16.52
CA VAL A 76 -12.59 6.03 15.51
C VAL A 76 -13.15 7.17 14.67
N ARG A 77 -13.52 8.31 15.27
CA ARG A 77 -13.98 9.47 14.50
C ARG A 77 -12.92 9.98 13.52
N SER A 78 -11.66 10.04 13.95
CA SER A 78 -10.54 10.47 13.10
C SER A 78 -10.31 9.49 11.94
N LEU A 79 -10.26 8.19 12.23
CA LEU A 79 -10.07 7.14 11.23
C LEU A 79 -11.24 7.07 10.24
N SER A 80 -12.49 7.19 10.70
CA SER A 80 -13.67 7.23 9.83
C SER A 80 -13.66 8.45 8.89
N ARG A 81 -13.15 9.60 9.34
CA ARG A 81 -12.96 10.77 8.46
C ARG A 81 -11.91 10.49 7.39
N LYS A 82 -10.79 9.85 7.75
CA LYS A 82 -9.76 9.44 6.80
C LYS A 82 -10.33 8.44 5.79
N GLN A 83 -11.07 7.44 6.25
CA GLN A 83 -11.74 6.44 5.42
C GLN A 83 -12.67 7.10 4.38
N PHE A 84 -13.48 8.07 4.79
CA PHE A 84 -14.34 8.83 3.88
C PHE A 84 -13.52 9.52 2.76
N GLN A 85 -12.41 10.17 3.11
CA GLN A 85 -11.55 10.85 2.13
C GLN A 85 -10.88 9.87 1.17
N LEU A 86 -10.45 8.71 1.66
CA LEU A 86 -9.85 7.64 0.84
C LEU A 86 -10.88 7.09 -0.15
N ARG A 87 -12.10 6.77 0.30
CA ARG A 87 -13.19 6.31 -0.57
C ARG A 87 -13.59 7.34 -1.62
N ALA A 88 -13.72 8.60 -1.22
CA ALA A 88 -13.99 9.69 -2.17
C ALA A 88 -12.86 9.85 -3.20
N THR A 89 -11.60 9.68 -2.79
CA THR A 89 -10.44 9.69 -3.69
C THR A 89 -10.50 8.53 -4.68
N MET A 90 -10.80 7.31 -4.22
CA MET A 90 -10.95 6.14 -5.08
C MET A 90 -12.02 6.34 -6.15
N ILE A 91 -13.19 6.88 -5.79
CA ILE A 91 -14.28 7.18 -6.73
C ILE A 91 -13.79 8.15 -7.82
N LYS A 92 -13.09 9.22 -7.43
CA LYS A 92 -12.52 10.19 -8.39
C LYS A 92 -11.46 9.57 -9.28
N CYS A 93 -10.59 8.70 -8.75
CA CYS A 93 -9.57 8.00 -9.51
C CYS A 93 -10.20 7.06 -10.55
N ARG A 94 -11.23 6.30 -10.17
CA ARG A 94 -11.96 5.39 -11.08
C ARG A 94 -12.64 6.15 -12.21
N ALA A 95 -13.35 7.24 -11.89
CA ALA A 95 -13.99 8.10 -12.88
C ALA A 95 -12.97 8.68 -13.87
N LYS A 96 -11.81 9.13 -13.40
CA LYS A 96 -10.75 9.67 -14.27
C LYS A 96 -10.03 8.59 -15.09
N GLY A 97 -9.97 7.35 -14.59
CA GLY A 97 -9.34 6.21 -15.25
C GLY A 97 -10.26 5.45 -16.20
N ASN A 98 -11.48 5.92 -16.48
CA ASN A 98 -12.51 5.20 -17.21
C ASN A 98 -12.77 3.77 -16.67
N MET A 99 -12.61 3.58 -15.36
CA MET A 99 -12.91 2.34 -14.67
C MET A 99 -14.36 2.36 -14.17
N ALA A 100 -15.00 1.21 -14.07
CA ALA A 100 -16.31 1.11 -13.43
C ALA A 100 -16.25 1.69 -11.99
N GLY A 101 -17.26 2.53 -11.70
CA GLY A 101 -17.41 3.28 -10.44
C GLY A 101 -17.59 2.39 -9.23
#